data_AF-A0A4P6L449-F1
#
_entry.id   AF-A0A4P6L449-F1
#
_cell.length_a   1.000
_cell.length_b   1.000
_cell.length_c   1.000
_cell.angle_alpha   90.00
_cell.angle_beta   90.00
_cell.angle_gamma   90.00
#
_symmetry.space_group_name_H-M   'P 1'
#
loop_
_entity.id
_entity.type
_entity.pdbx_description
1 polymer ?
#
loop_
_entity_poly.entity_id
_entity_poly.type
_entity_poly.pdbx_seq_one_letter_code
_entity_poly.pdbx_strand_id
1 'polypeptide(L)'
;MLIINVMTERKMNRVANAICGVFVVISSLIGVYGYLHIPADRPIAVHFDLSGTPDGFAPTYMAFLIIPLIGIATLVIVALQSSSIPEGRTVRGGAAIVVIVVQAILCFGQLFILFQELKG
;
A
#
# COMPACT_ATOMS: atom_id res chain seq x y z
N MET A 1 28.98 -19.14 10.85
CA MET A 1 27.51 -19.31 10.75
C MET A 1 26.74 -17.99 10.92
N LEU A 2 27.13 -17.09 11.84
CA LEU A 2 26.46 -15.80 12.09
C LEU A 2 26.42 -14.83 10.89
N ILE A 3 27.53 -14.71 10.13
CA ILE A 3 27.66 -13.74 9.02
C ILE A 3 26.71 -14.05 7.85
N ILE A 4 26.53 -15.33 7.52
CA ILE A 4 25.65 -15.77 6.42
C ILE A 4 24.18 -15.40 6.70
N ASN A 5 23.76 -15.45 7.97
CA ASN A 5 22.39 -15.15 8.35
C ASN A 5 22.08 -13.63 8.23
N VAL A 6 23.00 -12.78 8.70
CA VAL A 6 22.87 -11.30 8.61
C VAL A 6 22.79 -10.83 7.15
N MET A 7 23.60 -11.41 6.27
CA MET A 7 23.57 -11.08 4.83
C MET A 7 22.23 -11.44 4.17
N THR A 8 21.63 -12.57 4.60
CA THR A 8 20.36 -13.06 4.07
C THR A 8 19.19 -12.18 4.50
N GLU A 9 19.14 -11.76 5.77
CA GLU A 9 18.11 -10.84 6.28
C GLU A 9 18.15 -9.47 5.60
N ARG A 10 19.34 -8.90 5.42
CA ARG A 10 19.49 -7.60 4.71
C ARG A 10 19.00 -7.69 3.26
N LYS A 11 19.28 -8.80 2.57
CA LYS A 11 18.80 -9.01 1.19
C LYS A 11 17.28 -9.12 1.14
N MET A 12 16.68 -9.89 2.06
CA MET A 12 15.23 -10.06 2.13
C MET A 12 14.50 -8.74 2.40
N ASN A 13 15.01 -7.90 3.31
CA ASN A 13 14.43 -6.58 3.58
C ASN A 13 14.51 -5.64 2.37
N ARG A 14 15.62 -5.68 1.62
CA ARG A 14 15.76 -4.90 0.38
C ARG A 14 14.76 -5.34 -0.68
N VAL A 15 14.58 -6.65 -0.85
CA VAL A 15 13.57 -7.21 -1.78
C VAL A 15 12.16 -6.81 -1.34
N ALA A 16 11.84 -6.94 -0.06
CA ALA A 16 10.53 -6.53 0.47
C ALA A 16 10.27 -5.04 0.24
N ASN A 17 11.23 -4.16 0.56
CA ASN A 17 11.11 -2.73 0.33
C ASN A 17 10.94 -2.40 -1.17
N ALA A 18 11.64 -3.10 -2.06
CA ALA A 18 11.50 -2.93 -3.49
C ALA A 18 10.09 -3.33 -3.97
N ILE A 19 9.58 -4.48 -3.51
CA ILE A 19 8.22 -4.95 -3.82
C ILE A 19 7.17 -3.94 -3.31
N CYS A 20 7.28 -3.52 -2.04
CA CYS A 20 6.40 -2.51 -1.47
C CYS A 20 6.47 -1.18 -2.24
N GLY A 21 7.68 -0.75 -2.63
CA GLY A 21 7.88 0.44 -3.45
C GLY A 21 7.16 0.35 -4.80
N VAL A 22 7.21 -0.82 -5.46
CA VAL A 22 6.46 -1.06 -6.70
C VAL A 22 4.95 -0.93 -6.47
N PHE A 23 4.40 -1.54 -5.41
CA PHE A 23 2.97 -1.40 -5.08
C PHE A 23 2.57 0.05 -4.82
N VAL A 24 3.39 0.81 -4.09
CA VAL A 24 3.14 2.24 -3.83
C VAL A 24 3.14 3.04 -5.13
N VAL A 25 4.10 2.79 -6.02
CA VAL A 25 4.16 3.46 -7.34
C VAL A 25 2.91 3.13 -8.16
N ILE A 26 2.53 1.85 -8.26
CA ILE A 26 1.33 1.43 -8.99
C ILE A 26 0.08 2.08 -8.39
N SER A 27 -0.10 2.02 -7.06
CA SER A 27 -1.23 2.64 -6.36
C SER A 27 -1.29 4.16 -6.59
N SER A 28 -0.13 4.82 -6.61
CA SER A 28 -0.03 6.25 -6.90
C SER A 28 -0.44 6.57 -8.35
N LEU A 29 0.01 5.77 -9.32
CA LEU A 29 -0.39 5.93 -10.72
C LEU A 29 -1.89 5.72 -10.91
N ILE A 30 -2.47 4.71 -10.26
CA ILE A 30 -3.92 4.47 -10.27
C ILE A 30 -4.66 5.65 -9.65
N GLY A 31 -4.18 6.19 -8.51
CA GLY A 31 -4.77 7.35 -7.86
C GLY A 31 -4.73 8.61 -8.71
N VAL A 32 -3.58 8.92 -9.31
CA VAL A 32 -3.45 10.05 -10.24
C VAL A 32 -4.36 9.86 -11.44
N TYR A 33 -4.41 8.65 -12.02
CA TYR A 33 -5.28 8.36 -13.15
C TYR A 33 -6.77 8.56 -12.80
N GLY A 34 -7.23 7.99 -11.68
CA GLY A 34 -8.62 8.15 -11.22
C GLY A 34 -8.97 9.59 -10.92
N TYR A 35 -8.09 10.32 -10.23
CA TYR A 35 -8.29 11.73 -9.92
C TYR A 35 -8.43 12.63 -11.16
N LEU A 36 -7.71 12.31 -12.24
CA LEU A 36 -7.75 13.10 -13.48
C LEU A 36 -8.95 12.77 -14.39
N HIS A 37 -9.50 11.55 -14.31
CA HIS A 37 -10.56 11.10 -15.22
C HIS A 37 -11.96 11.12 -14.59
N ILE A 38 -12.07 11.11 -13.27
CA ILE A 38 -13.34 11.11 -12.57
C ILE A 38 -13.67 12.54 -12.12
N PRO A 39 -14.91 13.04 -12.37
CA PRO A 39 -15.31 14.38 -11.95
C PRO A 39 -15.06 14.64 -10.46
N ALA A 40 -14.59 15.85 -10.14
CA ALA A 40 -14.18 16.21 -8.77
C ALA A 40 -15.36 16.35 -7.80
N ASP A 41 -16.56 16.58 -8.31
CA ASP A 41 -17.83 16.72 -7.60
C ASP A 41 -18.58 15.39 -7.45
N ARG A 42 -18.12 14.32 -8.09
CA ARG A 42 -18.72 12.98 -7.98
C ARG A 42 -18.29 12.31 -6.67
N PRO A 43 -19.22 11.93 -5.78
CA PRO A 43 -18.88 11.12 -4.61
C PRO A 43 -18.43 9.73 -5.05
N ILE A 44 -17.33 9.24 -4.50
CA ILE A 44 -16.70 7.96 -4.85
C ILE A 44 -16.97 6.94 -3.76
N ALA A 45 -17.42 5.74 -4.15
CA ALA A 45 -17.64 4.65 -3.23
C ALA A 45 -16.30 4.10 -2.70
N VAL A 46 -16.09 4.16 -1.39
CA VAL A 46 -14.85 3.68 -0.72
C VAL A 46 -15.12 2.59 0.30
N HIS A 47 -16.38 2.40 0.71
CA HIS A 47 -16.83 1.32 1.57
C HIS A 47 -18.03 0.63 0.93
N PHE A 48 -18.08 -0.68 1.10
CA PHE A 48 -19.11 -1.56 0.56
C PHE A 48 -19.56 -2.51 1.65
N ASP A 49 -20.86 -2.73 1.75
CA ASP A 49 -21.42 -3.67 2.71
C ASP A 49 -21.16 -5.14 2.31
N LEU A 50 -21.65 -6.09 3.12
CA LEU A 50 -21.49 -7.52 2.85
C LEU A 50 -22.22 -8.00 1.59
N SER A 51 -23.18 -7.21 1.08
CA SER A 51 -23.88 -7.46 -0.18
C SER A 51 -23.14 -6.88 -1.40
N GLY A 52 -22.07 -6.12 -1.16
CA GLY A 52 -21.32 -5.39 -2.18
C GLY A 52 -21.98 -4.07 -2.59
N THR A 53 -22.96 -3.58 -1.83
CA THR A 53 -23.62 -2.30 -2.08
C THR A 53 -22.76 -1.17 -1.48
N PRO A 54 -22.49 -0.09 -2.24
CA PRO A 54 -21.84 1.10 -1.70
C PRO A 54 -22.63 1.70 -0.54
N ASP A 55 -22.01 1.81 0.63
CA ASP A 55 -22.58 2.40 1.85
C ASP A 55 -21.72 3.52 2.45
N GLY A 56 -20.50 3.74 1.92
CA GLY A 56 -19.62 4.83 2.32
C GLY A 56 -18.98 5.51 1.12
N PHE A 57 -19.05 6.85 1.11
CA PHE A 57 -18.57 7.69 0.02
C PHE A 57 -17.56 8.72 0.50
N ALA A 58 -16.63 9.09 -0.38
CA ALA A 58 -15.66 10.14 -0.13
C ALA A 58 -15.54 11.08 -1.35
N PRO A 59 -15.08 12.32 -1.15
CA PRO A 59 -14.68 13.19 -2.26
C PRO A 59 -13.59 12.54 -3.12
N THR A 60 -13.59 12.79 -4.43
CA THR A 60 -12.64 12.21 -5.41
C THR A 60 -11.18 12.31 -4.98
N TYR A 61 -10.76 13.48 -4.47
CA TYR A 61 -9.38 13.66 -4.00
C TYR A 61 -9.05 12.76 -2.80
N MET A 62 -9.97 12.55 -1.86
CA MET A 62 -9.74 11.67 -0.72
C MET A 62 -9.69 10.21 -1.15
N ALA A 63 -10.65 9.78 -1.97
CA ALA A 63 -10.76 8.41 -2.46
C ALA A 63 -9.47 7.96 -3.16
N PHE A 64 -8.88 8.82 -4.00
CA PHE A 64 -7.71 8.44 -4.80
C PHE A 64 -6.35 8.79 -4.17
N LEU A 65 -6.26 9.72 -3.22
CA LEU A 65 -4.97 10.09 -2.62
C LEU A 65 -4.70 9.41 -1.28
N ILE A 66 -5.72 9.02 -0.51
CA ILE A 66 -5.49 8.55 0.86
C ILE A 66 -4.77 7.20 0.89
N ILE A 67 -5.12 6.27 0.00
CA ILE A 67 -4.50 4.94 -0.09
C ILE A 67 -3.02 5.01 -0.44
N PRO A 68 -2.57 5.70 -1.51
CA PRO A 68 -1.14 5.81 -1.78
C PRO A 68 -0.39 6.55 -0.68
N LEU A 69 -1.01 7.54 0.00
CA LEU A 69 -0.40 8.20 1.16
C LEU A 69 -0.18 7.25 2.34
N ILE A 70 -1.15 6.38 2.66
CA ILE A 70 -0.99 5.33 3.66
C ILE A 70 0.11 4.34 3.25
N GLY A 71 0.17 3.99 1.95
CA GLY A 71 1.24 3.15 1.40
C GLY A 71 2.63 3.77 1.58
N ILE A 72 2.79 5.06 1.30
CA ILE A 72 4.04 5.79 1.53
C ILE A 72 4.38 5.83 3.02
N ALA A 73 3.41 6.17 3.88
CA ALA A 73 3.61 6.26 5.32
C ALA A 73 4.09 4.93 5.93
N THR A 74 3.45 3.82 5.55
CA THR A 74 3.85 2.48 6.02
C THR A 74 5.24 2.09 5.53
N LEU A 75 5.60 2.42 4.28
CA LEU A 75 6.95 2.20 3.74
C LEU A 75 8.01 3.02 4.51
N VAL A 76 7.73 4.28 4.82
CA VAL A 76 8.62 5.16 5.61
C VAL A 76 8.81 4.60 7.02
N ILE A 77 7.74 4.17 7.70
CA ILE A 77 7.85 3.58 9.04
C ILE A 77 8.78 2.36 9.03
N VAL A 78 8.64 1.49 8.04
CA VAL A 78 9.47 0.28 7.91
C VAL A 78 10.92 0.63 7.59
N ALA A 79 11.15 1.61 6.72
CA ALA A 79 12.49 2.11 6.42
C ALA A 79 13.17 2.69 7.68
N LEU A 80 12.44 3.45 8.50
CA LEU A 80 12.94 4.02 9.76
C LEU A 80 13.18 2.96 10.85
N GLN A 81 12.35 1.92 10.92
CA GLN A 81 12.61 0.79 11.82
C GLN A 81 13.87 0.03 11.42
N SER A 82 14.17 -0.05 10.13
CA SER A 82 15.37 -0.74 9.65
C SER A 82 16.67 -0.08 10.13
N SER A 83 16.69 1.24 10.34
CA SER A 83 17.87 1.99 10.79
C SER A 83 18.10 1.97 12.31
N SER A 84 17.08 1.65 13.11
CA SER A 84 17.10 1.85 14.57
C SER A 84 17.31 0.58 15.41
N ILE A 85 17.19 -0.61 14.82
CA ILE A 85 17.23 -1.89 15.57
C ILE A 85 18.60 -2.58 15.40
N PRO A 86 19.32 -2.90 16.50
CA PRO A 86 20.58 -3.65 16.47
C PRO A 86 20.44 -5.00 15.77
N GLU A 87 21.47 -5.40 15.03
CA GLU A 87 21.50 -6.66 14.28
C GLU A 87 21.33 -7.86 15.22
N GLY A 88 20.38 -8.77 14.92
CA GLY A 88 20.23 -10.03 15.65
C GLY A 88 18.83 -10.37 16.21
N ARG A 89 17.78 -9.56 15.96
CA ARG A 89 16.40 -9.94 16.32
C ARG A 89 15.60 -10.48 15.11
N THR A 90 15.14 -11.72 15.24
CA THR A 90 14.28 -12.49 14.31
C THR A 90 12.93 -11.85 13.96
N VAL A 91 12.55 -10.74 14.60
CA VAL A 91 11.28 -10.02 14.37
C VAL A 91 11.19 -9.41 12.96
N ARG A 92 12.32 -9.26 12.26
CA ARG A 92 12.39 -8.60 10.93
C ARG A 92 11.68 -9.37 9.80
N GLY A 93 11.70 -10.71 9.81
CA GLY A 93 11.12 -11.50 8.72
C GLY A 93 9.59 -11.43 8.63
N GLY A 94 8.91 -11.55 9.78
CA GLY A 94 7.44 -11.47 9.83
C GLY A 94 6.91 -10.08 9.47
N ALA A 95 7.58 -9.02 9.94
CA ALA A 95 7.20 -7.65 9.63
C ALA A 95 7.28 -7.34 8.12
N ALA A 96 8.32 -7.82 7.43
CA ALA A 96 8.46 -7.63 5.98
C ALA A 96 7.30 -8.24 5.19
N ILE A 97 6.88 -9.46 5.55
CA ILE A 97 5.74 -10.14 4.91
C ILE A 97 4.44 -9.37 5.17
N VAL A 98 4.20 -8.96 6.42
CA VAL A 98 3.00 -8.18 6.79
C VAL A 98 2.92 -6.90 5.96
N VAL A 99 4.03 -6.18 5.81
CA VAL A 99 4.06 -4.93 5.04
C VAL A 99 3.77 -5.20 3.56
N ILE A 100 4.34 -6.25 2.97
CA ILE A 100 4.02 -6.64 1.59
C ILE A 100 2.52 -6.92 1.43
N VAL A 101 1.93 -7.68 2.37
CA VAL A 101 0.50 -8.01 2.34
C VAL A 101 -0.36 -6.76 2.47
N VAL A 102 -0.04 -5.85 3.39
CA VAL A 102 -0.75 -4.57 3.55
C VAL A 102 -0.66 -3.75 2.26
N GLN A 103 0.52 -3.62 1.66
CA GLN A 103 0.70 -2.88 0.42
C GLN A 103 -0.07 -3.49 -0.75
N ALA A 104 -0.10 -4.82 -0.84
CA ALA A 104 -0.91 -5.51 -1.84
C ALA A 104 -2.41 -5.20 -1.63
N ILE A 105 -2.93 -5.32 -0.41
CA ILE A 105 -4.34 -5.00 -0.09
C ILE A 105 -4.68 -3.56 -0.47
N LEU A 106 -3.83 -2.60 -0.09
CA LEU A 106 -4.01 -1.19 -0.44
C LEU A 106 -4.02 -0.98 -1.96
N CYS A 107 -3.06 -1.58 -2.68
CA CYS A 107 -2.98 -1.47 -4.13
C CYS A 107 -4.20 -2.09 -4.84
N PHE A 108 -4.65 -3.28 -4.42
CA PHE A 108 -5.84 -3.93 -4.97
C PHE A 108 -7.12 -3.18 -4.61
N GLY A 109 -7.23 -2.64 -3.40
CA GLY A 109 -8.35 -1.78 -2.99
C GLY A 109 -8.46 -0.54 -3.87
N GLN A 110 -7.34 0.15 -4.11
CA GLN A 110 -7.28 1.30 -5.01
C GLN A 110 -7.72 0.94 -6.44
N LEU A 111 -7.22 -0.19 -6.97
CA LEU A 111 -7.60 -0.68 -8.29
C LEU A 111 -9.10 -1.02 -8.36
N PHE A 112 -9.63 -1.64 -7.32
CA PHE A 112 -11.04 -1.99 -7.23
C PHE A 112 -11.94 -0.75 -7.23
N ILE A 113 -11.60 0.27 -6.44
CA ILE A 113 -12.31 1.57 -6.43
C ILE A 113 -12.34 2.16 -7.84
N LEU A 114 -11.17 2.27 -8.50
CA LEU A 114 -11.11 2.80 -9.86
C LEU A 114 -11.98 1.99 -10.83
N PHE A 115 -11.92 0.66 -10.77
CA PHE A 115 -12.67 -0.20 -11.67
C PHE A 115 -14.20 -0.09 -11.50
N GLN A 116 -14.67 0.10 -10.26
CA GLN A 116 -16.10 0.31 -10.01
C GLN A 116 -16.57 1.65 -10.57
N GLU A 117 -15.78 2.71 -10.42
CA GLU A 117 -16.14 4.03 -10.93
C GLU A 117 -16.07 4.12 -12.47
N LEU A 118 -15.21 3.33 -13.12
CA LEU A 118 -15.15 3.27 -14.59
C LEU A 118 -16.31 2.47 -15.21
N LYS A 119 -17.03 1.66 -14.43
CA LYS A 119 -18.19 0.91 -14.91
C LYS A 119 -19.51 1.67 -14.83
N GLY A 120 -19.60 2.68 -13.95
CA GLY A 120 -20.81 3.45 -13.67
C GLY A 120 -20.77 4.83 -14.30
#